data_AF-A0A7L2UXC0-F1
#
_entry.id   AF-A0A7L2UXC0-F1
#
_cell.length_a   1.000
_cell.length_b   1.000
_cell.length_c   1.000
_cell.angle_alpha   90.00
_cell.angle_beta   90.00
_cell.angle_gamma   90.00
#
_symmetry.space_group_name_H-M   'P 1'
#
loop_
_entity.id
_entity.type
_entity.pdbx_description
1 polymer ?
#
loop_
_entity_poly.entity_id
_entity_poly.type
_entity_poly.pdbx_seq_one_letter_code
_entity_poly.pdbx_strand_id
1 'polypeptide(L)'
;RNKDFQEVTLEKDGETVLRFAAAYGFRNIQNMVLKLKKGKFLYHFVEVLACPGGCLNGKGQAQTEDGKPDKALLNQMEEVYAAIPVRLPETNMHVQKMYQDWLEGMDSKKVQETLHTKYSAVNQTASNLDIKW
;
A
#
# COMPACT_ATOMS: atom_id res chain seq x y z
N ARG A 1 -0.37 -20.87 -5.53
CA ARG A 1 -0.77 -19.99 -4.41
C ARG A 1 -0.72 -18.55 -4.93
N ASN A 2 -1.80 -17.78 -4.86
CA ASN A 2 -1.86 -16.41 -5.37
C ASN A 2 -0.88 -15.54 -4.56
N LYS A 3 0.21 -15.06 -5.16
CA LYS A 3 1.21 -14.22 -4.46
C LYS A 3 0.67 -12.81 -4.18
N ASP A 4 -0.31 -12.37 -4.97
CA ASP A 4 -0.96 -11.06 -4.92
C ASP A 4 -2.12 -10.97 -3.93
N PHE A 5 -2.37 -12.05 -3.18
CA PHE A 5 -3.30 -12.03 -2.05
C PHE A 5 -2.68 -12.79 -0.88
N GLN A 6 -2.37 -12.07 0.20
CA GLN A 6 -1.73 -12.63 1.38
C GLN A 6 -2.54 -12.27 2.62
N GLU A 7 -2.52 -13.17 3.59
CA GLU A 7 -3.19 -13.01 4.88
C GLU A 7 -2.19 -13.33 5.98
N VAL A 8 -2.16 -12.50 7.01
CA VAL A 8 -1.28 -12.67 8.17
C VAL A 8 -2.10 -12.41 9.43
N THR A 9 -1.89 -13.21 10.46
CA THR A 9 -2.46 -13.03 11.80
C THR A 9 -1.36 -12.68 12.77
N LEU A 10 -1.63 -11.72 13.66
CA LEU A 10 -0.81 -11.49 14.83
C LEU A 10 -1.47 -12.19 16.01
N GLU A 11 -0.71 -13.07 16.64
CA GLU A 11 -1.13 -13.80 17.82
C GLU A 11 -0.38 -13.31 19.05
N LYS A 12 -1.09 -13.25 20.18
CA LYS A 12 -0.53 -12.97 21.49
C LYS A 12 -1.18 -13.92 22.47
N ASP A 13 -0.37 -14.64 23.25
CA ASP A 13 -0.83 -15.60 24.26
C ASP A 13 -1.78 -16.69 23.70
N GLY A 14 -1.59 -17.08 22.43
CA GLY A 14 -2.41 -18.09 21.74
C GLY A 14 -3.72 -17.56 21.15
N GLU A 15 -4.01 -16.27 21.31
CA GLU A 15 -5.19 -15.63 20.73
C GLU A 15 -4.82 -14.74 19.53
N THR A 16 -5.62 -14.78 18.47
CA THR A 16 -5.48 -13.85 17.35
C THR A 16 -5.94 -12.45 17.77
N VAL A 17 -5.00 -11.52 17.92
CA VAL A 17 -5.29 -10.12 18.30
C VAL A 17 -5.48 -9.21 17.09
N LEU A 18 -4.79 -9.46 15.98
CA LEU A 18 -4.94 -8.70 14.74
C LEU A 18 -4.89 -9.61 13.52
N ARG A 19 -5.50 -9.13 12.44
CA ARG A 19 -5.63 -9.82 11.16
C ARG A 19 -5.34 -8.82 10.06
N PHE A 20 -4.47 -9.17 9.15
CA PHE A 20 -3.95 -8.32 8.09
C PHE A 20 -4.18 -9.00 6.75
N ALA A 21 -4.37 -8.19 5.71
CA ALA A 21 -4.34 -8.68 4.33
C ALA A 21 -3.55 -7.74 3.43
N ALA A 22 -2.89 -8.31 2.43
CA ALA A 22 -2.35 -7.58 1.29
C ALA A 22 -3.12 -8.03 0.04
N ALA A 23 -3.71 -7.10 -0.69
CA ALA A 23 -4.53 -7.37 -1.87
C ALA A 23 -4.06 -6.53 -3.06
N TYR A 24 -3.29 -7.16 -3.95
CA TYR A 24 -2.71 -6.51 -5.12
C TYR A 24 -3.46 -6.89 -6.39
N GLY A 25 -3.64 -5.93 -7.29
CA GLY A 25 -4.44 -6.12 -8.50
C GLY A 25 -5.93 -5.89 -8.26
N PHE A 26 -6.59 -5.22 -9.22
CA PHE A 26 -8.02 -4.90 -9.16
C PHE A 26 -8.93 -6.10 -8.87
N ARG A 27 -8.62 -7.29 -9.40
CA ARG A 27 -9.40 -8.51 -9.14
C ARG A 27 -9.43 -8.86 -7.65
N ASN A 28 -8.30 -8.80 -6.96
CA ASN A 28 -8.21 -9.11 -5.53
C ASN A 28 -8.90 -8.00 -4.71
N ILE A 29 -8.71 -6.74 -5.09
CA ILE A 29 -9.37 -5.59 -4.47
C ILE A 29 -10.90 -5.72 -4.58
N GLN A 30 -11.43 -6.03 -5.76
CA GLN A 30 -12.86 -6.25 -5.98
C GLN A 30 -13.43 -7.36 -5.10
N ASN A 31 -12.77 -8.53 -5.08
CA ASN A 31 -13.18 -9.66 -4.25
C ASN A 31 -13.25 -9.28 -2.77
N MET A 32 -12.27 -8.49 -2.32
CA MET A 32 -12.20 -8.01 -0.95
C MET A 32 -13.28 -6.98 -0.62
N VAL A 33 -13.55 -6.02 -1.49
CA VAL A 33 -14.67 -5.06 -1.35
C VAL A 33 -16.01 -5.81 -1.32
N LEU A 34 -16.18 -6.86 -2.14
CA LEU A 34 -17.38 -7.70 -2.10
C LEU A 34 -17.54 -8.44 -0.78
N LYS A 35 -16.45 -8.98 -0.20
CA LYS A 35 -16.46 -9.59 1.14
C LYS A 35 -16.85 -8.56 2.21
N LEU A 36 -16.31 -7.34 2.11
CA LEU A 36 -16.64 -6.21 2.99
C LEU A 36 -18.13 -5.86 2.94
N LYS A 37 -18.68 -5.66 1.74
CA LYS A 37 -20.12 -5.36 1.56
C LYS A 37 -21.04 -6.47 2.07
N LYS A 38 -20.59 -7.74 2.06
CA LYS A 38 -21.35 -8.90 2.57
C LYS A 38 -21.21 -9.10 4.09
N GLY A 39 -20.51 -8.21 4.81
CA GLY A 39 -20.25 -8.37 6.25
C GLY A 39 -19.32 -9.53 6.59
N LYS A 40 -18.58 -10.06 5.60
CA LYS A 40 -17.63 -11.18 5.77
C LYS A 40 -16.19 -10.66 5.75
N PHE A 41 -15.94 -9.57 6.47
CA PHE A 41 -14.62 -8.93 6.53
C PHE A 41 -13.99 -9.14 7.89
N LEU A 42 -12.83 -9.76 7.89
CA LEU A 42 -12.17 -10.23 9.11
C LEU A 42 -10.85 -9.50 9.37
N TYR A 43 -10.49 -8.50 8.57
CA TYR A 43 -9.19 -7.83 8.65
C TYR A 43 -9.30 -6.50 9.38
N HIS A 44 -8.29 -6.20 10.19
CA HIS A 44 -8.14 -4.95 10.93
C HIS A 44 -7.38 -3.91 10.11
N PHE A 45 -6.43 -4.38 9.29
CA PHE A 45 -5.65 -3.54 8.39
C PHE A 45 -5.47 -4.24 7.05
N VAL A 46 -5.52 -3.47 5.98
CA VAL A 46 -5.36 -3.98 4.62
C VAL A 46 -4.47 -3.06 3.80
N GLU A 47 -3.47 -3.65 3.16
CA GLU A 47 -2.68 -2.98 2.12
C GLU A 47 -3.27 -3.29 0.73
N VAL A 48 -3.40 -2.27 -0.10
CA VAL A 48 -3.93 -2.38 -1.46
C VAL A 48 -2.97 -1.77 -2.47
N LEU A 49 -2.69 -2.51 -3.55
CA LEU A 49 -1.94 -2.02 -4.69
C LEU A 49 -2.71 -2.30 -5.97
N ALA A 50 -2.82 -1.32 -6.85
CA ALA A 50 -3.63 -1.45 -8.06
C ALA A 50 -3.07 -2.48 -9.06
N CYS A 51 -1.74 -2.62 -9.12
CA CYS A 51 -1.05 -3.54 -10.03
C CYS A 51 -0.73 -4.87 -9.32
N PRO A 52 -0.93 -6.03 -9.97
CA PRO A 52 -0.36 -7.30 -9.49
C PRO A 52 1.16 -7.17 -9.36
N GLY A 53 1.77 -7.72 -8.32
CA GLY A 53 3.21 -7.56 -8.04
C GLY A 53 3.61 -6.16 -7.56
N GLY A 54 2.66 -5.27 -7.29
CA GLY A 54 2.91 -3.93 -6.76
C GLY A 54 3.50 -2.95 -7.79
N CYS A 55 4.20 -1.93 -7.30
CA CYS A 55 4.65 -0.80 -8.12
C CYS A 55 5.64 -1.19 -9.22
N LEU A 56 6.41 -2.27 -9.04
CA LEU A 56 7.38 -2.76 -10.04
C LEU A 56 6.72 -3.30 -11.32
N ASN A 57 5.42 -3.56 -11.28
CA ASN A 57 4.63 -3.96 -12.44
C ASN A 57 3.72 -2.83 -12.95
N GLY A 58 3.98 -1.58 -12.53
CA GLY A 58 3.25 -0.41 -13.00
C GLY A 58 3.53 -0.10 -14.47
N LYS A 59 2.56 0.51 -15.16
CA LYS A 59 2.73 0.90 -16.57
C LYS A 59 3.79 1.98 -16.81
N GLY A 60 4.18 2.72 -15.76
CA GLY A 60 5.20 3.77 -15.83
C GLY A 60 6.64 3.30 -15.68
N GLN A 61 6.90 1.98 -15.68
CA GLN A 61 8.26 1.45 -15.56
C GLN A 61 9.10 1.68 -16.81
N ALA A 62 10.43 1.68 -16.64
CA ALA A 62 11.37 1.76 -17.74
C ALA A 62 11.13 0.65 -18.77
N GLN A 63 11.26 1.00 -20.04
CA GLN A 63 11.04 0.08 -21.15
C GLN A 63 12.30 -0.03 -22.01
N THR A 64 12.48 -1.22 -22.56
CA THR A 64 13.42 -1.48 -23.66
C THR A 64 12.91 -0.84 -24.95
N GLU A 65 13.75 -0.78 -25.99
CA GLU A 65 13.38 -0.23 -27.31
C GLU A 65 12.15 -0.93 -27.90
N ASP A 66 11.90 -2.20 -27.56
CA ASP A 66 10.74 -2.98 -27.97
C ASP A 66 9.44 -2.64 -27.20
N GLY A 67 9.46 -1.61 -26.34
CA GLY A 67 8.31 -1.17 -25.54
C GLY A 67 7.94 -2.13 -24.40
N LYS A 68 8.78 -3.11 -24.10
CA LYS A 68 8.59 -4.06 -23.00
C LYS A 68 9.30 -3.58 -21.74
N PRO A 69 8.78 -3.86 -20.53
CA PRO A 69 9.46 -3.53 -19.29
C PRO A 69 10.90 -4.06 -19.29
N ASP A 70 11.85 -3.21 -18.90
CA ASP A 70 13.25 -3.59 -18.75
C ASP A 70 13.42 -4.42 -17.48
N LYS A 71 13.31 -5.74 -17.63
CA LYS A 71 13.41 -6.69 -16.51
C LYS A 71 14.81 -6.71 -15.89
N ALA A 72 15.85 -6.46 -16.67
CA ALA A 72 17.22 -6.47 -16.14
C ALA A 72 17.40 -5.29 -15.18
N LEU A 73 16.96 -4.10 -15.58
CA LEU A 73 16.99 -2.90 -14.74
C LEU A 73 16.09 -3.04 -13.50
N LEU A 74 14.87 -3.59 -13.67
CA LEU A 74 13.96 -3.82 -12.54
C LEU A 74 14.55 -4.78 -11.50
N ASN A 75 15.14 -5.89 -11.95
CA ASN A 75 15.79 -6.86 -11.06
C ASN A 75 16.97 -6.22 -10.32
N GLN A 76 17.81 -5.44 -11.03
CA GLN A 76 18.92 -4.73 -10.40
C GLN A 76 18.44 -3.76 -9.31
N MET A 77 17.37 -3.02 -9.58
CA MET A 77 16.77 -2.11 -8.60
C MET A 77 16.24 -2.87 -7.37
N GLU A 78 15.59 -4.02 -7.58
CA GLU A 78 15.09 -4.88 -6.51
C GLU A 78 16.24 -5.44 -5.66
N GLU A 79 17.33 -5.90 -6.29
CA GLU A 79 18.53 -6.36 -5.58
C GLU A 79 19.17 -5.26 -4.74
N VAL A 80 19.31 -4.06 -5.29
CA VAL A 80 19.83 -2.89 -4.55
C VAL A 80 18.93 -2.55 -3.37
N TYR A 81 17.61 -2.55 -3.56
CA TYR A 81 16.66 -2.26 -2.50
C TYR A 81 16.68 -3.34 -1.40
N ALA A 82 16.69 -4.61 -1.78
CA ALA A 82 16.71 -5.74 -0.85
C ALA A 82 18.01 -5.80 -0.02
N ALA A 83 19.11 -5.25 -0.53
CA ALA A 83 20.37 -5.13 0.20
C ALA A 83 20.37 -4.02 1.25
N ILE A 84 19.40 -3.09 1.23
CA ILE A 84 19.31 -2.00 2.22
C ILE A 84 18.89 -2.59 3.57
N PRO A 85 19.67 -2.37 4.66
CA PRO A 85 19.27 -2.82 5.98
C PRO A 85 17.96 -2.16 6.42
N VAL A 86 17.02 -2.98 6.89
CA VAL A 86 15.77 -2.48 7.48
C VAL A 86 16.11 -1.67 8.74
N ARG A 87 15.65 -0.42 8.77
CA ARG A 87 15.74 0.46 9.93
C ARG A 87 14.37 1.02 10.23
N LEU A 88 14.05 1.07 11.51
CA LEU A 88 12.84 1.71 11.99
C LEU A 88 12.90 3.22 11.67
N PRO A 89 11.88 3.82 11.03
CA PRO A 89 11.89 5.24 10.68
C PRO A 89 12.17 6.15 11.88
N GLU A 90 11.68 5.78 13.06
CA GLU A 90 11.91 6.47 14.33
C GLU A 90 13.38 6.51 14.76
N THR A 91 14.25 5.66 14.23
CA THR A 91 15.70 5.69 14.51
C THR A 91 16.47 6.65 13.60
N ASN A 92 15.82 7.23 12.59
CA ASN A 92 16.47 8.14 11.65
C ASN A 92 16.54 9.56 12.24
N MET A 93 17.75 10.01 12.57
CA MET A 93 18.00 11.33 13.16
C MET A 93 17.51 12.50 12.28
N HIS A 94 17.55 12.36 10.95
CA HIS A 94 17.05 13.40 10.05
C HIS A 94 15.53 13.49 10.11
N VAL A 95 14.83 12.35 10.21
CA VAL A 95 13.39 12.31 10.40
C VAL A 95 13.02 12.92 11.75
N GLN A 96 13.69 12.51 12.83
CA GLN A 96 13.45 13.09 14.17
C GLN A 96 13.65 14.62 14.17
N LYS A 97 14.75 15.10 13.56
CA LYS A 97 15.04 16.53 13.46
C LYS A 97 13.99 17.29 12.65
N MET A 98 13.51 16.71 11.54
CA MET A 98 12.40 17.29 10.78
C MET A 98 11.14 17.41 11.63
N TYR A 99 10.81 16.37 12.41
CA TYR A 99 9.66 16.40 13.31
C TYR A 99 9.81 17.47 14.40
N GLN A 100 10.98 17.56 15.03
CA GLN A 100 11.22 18.50 16.13
C GLN A 100 11.32 19.96 15.64
N ASP A 101 12.16 20.22 14.64
CA ASP A 101 12.53 21.58 14.23
C ASP A 101 11.47 22.22 13.32
N TRP A 102 10.85 21.43 12.43
CA TRP A 102 9.92 21.96 11.43
C TRP A 102 8.47 21.60 11.73
N LEU A 103 8.18 20.35 12.10
CA LEU A 103 6.80 19.91 12.33
C LEU A 103 6.30 20.16 13.76
N GLU A 104 7.11 20.73 14.67
CA GLU A 104 6.72 21.08 16.04
C GLU A 104 6.31 19.86 16.90
N GLY A 105 6.90 18.69 16.62
CA GLY A 105 6.63 17.43 17.31
C GLY A 105 5.76 16.45 16.49
N MET A 106 5.74 15.17 16.89
CA MET A 106 5.06 14.09 16.16
C MET A 106 3.53 14.22 16.19
N ASP A 107 2.97 14.73 17.28
CA ASP A 107 1.52 14.84 17.49
C ASP A 107 0.99 16.27 17.29
N SER A 108 1.78 17.14 16.65
CA SER A 108 1.40 18.53 16.47
C SER A 108 0.23 18.69 15.49
N LYS A 109 -0.47 19.82 15.59
CA LYS A 109 -1.48 20.21 14.60
C LYS A 109 -0.87 20.34 13.19
N LYS A 110 0.38 20.81 13.12
CA LYS A 110 1.12 21.01 11.86
C LYS A 110 1.37 19.69 11.13
N VAL A 111 1.64 18.60 11.85
CA VAL A 111 1.73 17.25 11.25
C VAL A 111 0.42 16.87 10.56
N GLN A 112 -0.70 17.04 11.27
CA GLN A 112 -2.03 16.71 10.72
C GLN A 112 -2.36 17.55 9.48
N GLU A 113 -2.02 18.83 9.49
CA GLU A 113 -2.29 19.73 8.37
C GLU A 113 -1.37 19.51 7.17
N THR A 114 -0.13 19.09 7.41
CA THR A 114 0.90 19.01 6.36
C THR A 114 1.01 17.62 5.73
N LEU A 115 0.92 16.56 6.54
CA LEU A 115 1.23 15.20 6.12
C LEU A 115 -0.01 14.32 5.95
N HIS A 116 -1.18 14.76 6.43
CA HIS A 116 -2.41 13.97 6.31
C HIS A 116 -3.34 14.55 5.24
N THR A 117 -4.07 13.65 4.60
CA THR A 117 -5.15 14.00 3.67
C THR A 117 -6.36 13.12 3.94
N LYS A 118 -7.53 13.56 3.48
CA LYS A 118 -8.78 12.81 3.58
C LYS A 118 -9.45 12.77 2.22
N TYR A 119 -9.97 11.61 1.89
CA TYR A 119 -10.76 11.41 0.67
C TYR A 119 -12.24 11.36 1.04
N SER A 120 -13.07 12.10 0.30
CA SER A 120 -14.51 12.06 0.41
C SER A 120 -15.12 11.49 -0.87
N ALA A 121 -16.31 10.91 -0.75
CA ALA A 121 -17.07 10.51 -1.93
C ALA A 121 -17.33 11.75 -2.80
N VAL A 122 -16.95 11.68 -4.07
CA VAL A 122 -17.30 12.72 -5.03
C VAL A 122 -18.78 12.55 -5.35
N ASN A 123 -19.59 13.58 -5.06
CA ASN A 123 -21.01 13.64 -5.44
C ASN A 123 -21.18 13.89 -6.95
N GLN A 124 -20.42 13.20 -7.80
CA GLN A 124 -20.77 13.13 -9.21
C GLN A 124 -21.91 12.15 -9.33
N THR A 125 -23.05 12.64 -9.83
CA THR A 125 -24.13 11.83 -10.35
C THR A 125 -23.50 10.73 -11.20
N ALA A 126 -23.62 9.50 -10.74
CA ALA A 126 -23.31 8.35 -11.57
C ALA A 126 -24.25 8.46 -12.78
N SER A 127 -23.77 9.08 -13.88
CA SER A 127 -24.11 8.53 -15.18
C SER A 127 -23.72 7.06 -15.04
N ASN A 128 -24.66 6.16 -15.35
CA ASN A 128 -24.47 4.72 -15.30
C ASN A 128 -23.22 4.35 -16.12
N LEU A 129 -22.06 4.46 -15.49
CA LEU A 129 -20.92 3.65 -15.79
C LEU A 129 -21.29 2.35 -15.11
N ASP A 130 -22.02 1.53 -15.85
CA ASP A 130 -21.59 0.14 -15.99
C ASP A 130 -20.07 0.21 -16.13
N ILE A 131 -19.36 0.11 -15.00
CA ILE A 131 -17.92 -0.07 -15.01
C ILE A 131 -17.75 -1.50 -15.54
N LYS A 132 -17.82 -1.63 -16.87
CA LYS A 132 -17.33 -2.78 -17.60
C LYS A 132 -15.82 -2.75 -17.43
N TRP A 133 -15.36 -3.55 -16.48
CA TRP A 133 -13.95 -3.86 -16.26
C TRP A 133 -13.41 -4.71 -17.41
#